data_AF-A0A9W6KBL0-F1
#
_entry.id   AF-A0A9W6KBL0-F1
#
_cell.length_a   1.000
_cell.length_b   1.000
_cell.length_c   1.000
_cell.angle_alpha   90.00
_cell.angle_beta   90.00
_cell.angle_gamma   90.00
#
_symmetry.space_group_name_H-M   'P 1'
#
loop_
_entity.id
_entity.type
_entity.pdbx_description
1 polymer ?
#
loop_
_entity_poly.entity_id
_entity_poly.type
_entity_poly.pdbx_seq_one_letter_code
_entity_poly.pdbx_strand_id
1 'polypeptide(L)'
;MDNFVSIHRVRTPRPRSARVGFVPEPQQLPSFTYWPTFPFEGDIRVKRLLDPVPIEPPRHGDNPAECRACAAPDDAYIWVSDRWRVRALDRPTGLPAVLILESRSHLDLGDLPNMLAAELGVMTVRLERAIRSLDGVARVHVNRWGDGAAHLHVWFLARPYGRLQLQGTFLALWDDILPPIPEDQWRENLALVAAWLAEFGGRPLAEPPRINWTAPTSLADAEREAQTRPDDALEPAAAAVENDDVIVSEPAEGNGDAPDTDGPGLGAHHGQPS
;
A
#
# COMPACT_ATOMS: atom_id res chain seq x y z
N MET A 1 -34.21 -29.08 47.46
CA MET A 1 -33.39 -28.23 48.35
C MET A 1 -32.23 -27.75 47.51
N ASP A 2 -32.46 -26.63 46.81
CA ASP A 2 -31.57 -26.09 45.79
C ASP A 2 -30.59 -25.12 46.44
N ASN A 3 -29.29 -25.43 46.39
CA ASN A 3 -28.23 -24.50 46.77
C ASN A 3 -27.56 -23.93 45.52
N PHE A 4 -28.07 -22.80 45.03
CA PHE A 4 -27.37 -21.96 44.07
C PHE A 4 -26.41 -21.03 44.82
N VAL A 5 -25.11 -21.28 44.70
CA VAL A 5 -24.07 -20.34 45.11
C VAL A 5 -23.98 -19.23 44.05
N SER A 6 -24.45 -18.03 44.40
CA SER A 6 -24.35 -16.85 43.56
C SER A 6 -22.92 -16.28 43.61
N ILE A 7 -22.14 -16.50 42.56
CA ILE A 7 -20.81 -15.91 42.42
C ILE A 7 -21.00 -14.49 41.88
N HIS A 8 -20.98 -13.50 42.77
CA HIS A 8 -20.89 -12.09 42.36
C HIS A 8 -19.53 -11.83 41.71
N ARG A 9 -19.50 -11.88 40.38
CA ARG A 9 -18.37 -11.38 39.59
C ARG A 9 -18.28 -9.87 39.81
N VAL A 10 -17.35 -9.44 40.67
CA VAL A 10 -16.97 -8.03 40.81
C VAL A 10 -16.64 -7.51 39.42
N ARG A 11 -17.48 -6.64 38.86
CA ARG A 11 -17.18 -5.89 37.65
C ARG A 11 -15.98 -5.01 37.98
N THR A 12 -14.80 -5.43 37.58
CA THR A 12 -13.64 -4.55 37.52
C THR A 12 -14.04 -3.33 36.68
N PRO A 13 -13.79 -2.09 37.16
CA PRO A 13 -14.04 -0.90 36.35
C PRO A 13 -13.23 -1.04 35.07
N ARG A 14 -13.90 -0.97 33.92
CA ARG A 14 -13.21 -0.93 32.62
C ARG A 14 -12.17 0.21 32.70
N PRO A 15 -10.91 -0.02 32.30
CA PRO A 15 -9.93 1.06 32.26
C PRO A 15 -10.51 2.19 31.40
N ARG A 16 -10.34 3.43 31.88
CA ARG A 16 -10.65 4.64 31.10
C ARG A 16 -10.02 4.43 29.72
N SER A 17 -10.84 4.48 28.66
CA SER A 17 -10.35 4.50 27.28
C SER A 17 -9.15 5.44 27.20
N ALA A 18 -8.04 5.00 26.61
CA ALA A 18 -6.88 5.84 26.41
C ALA A 18 -7.34 7.05 25.58
N ARG A 19 -7.54 8.20 26.24
CA ARG A 19 -7.79 9.47 25.56
C ARG A 19 -6.43 10.01 25.16
N VAL A 20 -6.31 10.48 23.93
CA VAL A 20 -5.11 11.21 23.49
C VAL A 20 -4.92 12.39 24.44
N GLY A 21 -3.76 12.45 25.08
CA GLY A 21 -3.41 13.52 26.01
C GLY A 21 -3.21 14.84 25.27
N PHE A 22 -3.20 15.93 26.04
CA PHE A 22 -2.83 17.24 25.51
C PHE A 22 -1.39 17.22 24.97
N VAL A 23 -1.15 17.83 23.81
CA VAL A 23 0.19 18.00 23.25
C VAL A 23 0.77 19.31 23.81
N PRO A 24 1.83 19.28 24.65
CA PRO A 24 2.37 20.49 25.25
C PRO A 24 3.08 21.40 24.22
N GLU A 25 2.93 22.71 24.36
CA GLU A 25 3.63 23.73 23.57
C GLU A 25 4.91 24.21 24.29
N PRO A 26 5.99 24.58 23.58
CA PRO A 26 6.15 24.58 22.11
C PRO A 26 6.58 23.21 21.58
N GLN A 27 6.07 22.83 20.41
CA GLN A 27 6.36 21.54 19.81
C GLN A 27 7.58 21.63 18.89
N GLN A 28 8.65 20.90 19.22
CA GLN A 28 9.70 20.60 18.25
C GLN A 28 9.10 19.74 17.13
N LEU A 29 9.51 19.99 15.88
CA LEU A 29 9.05 19.19 14.76
C LEU A 29 9.46 17.72 14.95
N PRO A 30 8.55 16.76 14.73
CA PRO A 30 8.88 15.34 14.76
C PRO A 30 10.00 14.99 13.77
N SER A 31 10.80 13.98 14.09
CA SER A 31 11.96 13.59 13.27
C SER A 31 11.62 13.24 11.82
N PHE A 32 10.40 12.74 11.56
CA PHE A 32 9.96 12.39 10.21
C PHE A 32 9.92 13.59 9.26
N THR A 33 9.84 14.82 9.77
CA THR A 33 9.87 16.04 8.96
C THR A 33 11.21 16.29 8.28
N TYR A 34 12.28 15.63 8.75
CA TYR A 34 13.61 15.68 8.17
C TYR A 34 13.95 14.44 7.33
N TRP A 35 13.01 13.50 7.16
CA TRP A 35 13.26 12.32 6.34
C TRP A 35 13.29 12.73 4.86
N PRO A 36 14.16 12.11 4.04
CA PRO A 36 14.21 12.41 2.60
C PRO A 36 12.87 12.24 1.89
N THR A 37 12.01 11.35 2.41
CA THR A 37 10.69 11.03 1.84
C THR A 37 9.59 12.02 2.23
N PHE A 38 9.85 12.94 3.16
CA PHE A 38 8.88 13.96 3.57
C PHE A 38 8.72 15.01 2.45
N PRO A 39 7.48 15.33 2.03
CA PRO A 39 7.27 16.09 0.78
C PRO A 39 7.36 17.61 0.90
N PHE A 40 7.45 18.17 2.11
CA PHE A 40 7.34 19.62 2.32
C PHE A 40 8.65 20.19 2.85
N GLU A 41 9.03 21.36 2.32
CA GLU A 41 10.14 22.18 2.81
C GLU A 41 9.62 23.53 3.31
N GLY A 42 10.48 24.26 4.01
CA GLY A 42 10.20 25.60 4.54
C GLY A 42 9.68 25.63 5.97
N ASP A 43 9.10 26.77 6.36
CA ASP A 43 8.65 27.03 7.74
C ASP A 43 7.36 26.28 8.07
N ILE A 44 7.48 24.98 8.37
CA ILE A 44 6.37 24.13 8.80
C ILE A 44 6.18 24.17 10.32
N ARG A 45 4.92 24.03 10.75
CA ARG A 45 4.53 24.00 12.17
C ARG A 45 3.53 22.89 12.41
N VAL A 46 3.58 22.27 13.58
CA VAL A 46 2.57 21.27 13.96
C VAL A 46 1.25 21.99 14.21
N LYS A 47 0.16 21.49 13.60
CA LYS A 47 -1.18 22.01 13.84
C LYS A 47 -1.59 21.72 15.27
N ARG A 48 -2.22 22.70 15.93
CA ARG A 48 -2.85 22.49 17.25
C ARG A 48 -3.91 21.38 17.11
N LEU A 49 -3.80 20.36 17.96
CA LEU A 49 -4.81 19.32 18.07
C LEU A 49 -6.09 19.94 18.66
N LEU A 50 -7.22 19.72 17.98
CA LEU A 50 -8.52 20.21 18.44
C LEU A 50 -9.01 19.37 19.63
N ASP A 51 -9.91 19.96 20.42
CA ASP A 51 -10.55 19.24 21.54
C ASP A 51 -11.37 18.05 21.01
N PRO A 52 -11.41 16.92 21.75
CA PRO A 52 -12.18 15.76 21.33
C PRO A 52 -13.67 16.08 21.31
N VAL A 53 -14.35 15.64 20.24
CA VAL A 53 -15.81 15.74 20.15
C VAL A 53 -16.49 14.60 20.93
N PRO A 54 -17.68 14.82 21.52
CA PRO A 54 -18.39 13.79 22.26
C PRO A 54 -18.95 12.67 21.37
N ILE A 55 -19.29 12.99 20.12
CA ILE A 55 -19.83 12.07 19.11
C ILE A 55 -19.18 12.43 17.78
N GLU A 56 -18.61 11.44 17.11
CA GLU A 56 -18.06 11.60 15.76
C GLU A 56 -19.20 11.65 14.73
N PRO A 57 -19.09 12.48 13.67
CA PRO A 57 -20.04 12.44 12.56
C PRO A 57 -20.13 11.04 11.94
N PRO A 58 -21.30 10.64 11.42
CA PRO A 58 -21.42 9.37 10.70
C PRO A 58 -20.54 9.38 9.45
N ARG A 59 -19.95 8.23 9.13
CA ARG A 59 -19.17 8.02 7.91
C ARG A 59 -20.10 7.93 6.70
N HIS A 60 -19.55 8.12 5.50
CA HIS A 60 -20.32 7.86 4.29
C HIS A 60 -20.76 6.39 4.22
N GLY A 61 -22.05 6.18 4.02
CA GLY A 61 -22.63 4.84 3.95
C GLY A 61 -22.89 4.16 5.30
N ASP A 62 -22.69 4.82 6.46
CA ASP A 62 -23.16 4.24 7.75
C ASP A 62 -24.66 3.91 7.70
N ASN A 63 -25.44 4.70 6.95
CA ASN A 63 -26.72 4.27 6.39
C ASN A 63 -26.48 3.54 5.05
N PRO A 64 -26.72 2.22 4.96
CA PRO A 64 -26.47 1.47 3.71
C PRO A 64 -27.25 2.00 2.50
N ALA A 65 -28.41 2.65 2.72
CA ALA A 65 -29.21 3.24 1.65
C ALA A 65 -28.52 4.46 0.97
N GLU A 66 -27.55 5.07 1.65
CA GLU A 66 -26.77 6.21 1.14
C GLU A 66 -25.36 5.80 0.71
N CYS A 67 -25.08 4.50 0.68
CA CYS A 67 -23.76 3.98 0.34
C CYS A 67 -23.52 4.05 -1.17
N ARG A 68 -22.58 4.90 -1.60
CA ARG A 68 -22.17 5.05 -3.01
C ARG A 68 -21.65 3.74 -3.61
N ALA A 69 -20.85 2.97 -2.88
CA ALA A 69 -20.32 1.69 -3.36
C ALA A 69 -21.42 0.62 -3.55
N CYS A 70 -22.45 0.61 -2.70
CA CYS A 70 -23.60 -0.28 -2.89
C CYS A 70 -24.45 0.12 -4.10
N ALA A 71 -24.62 1.42 -4.33
CA ALA A 71 -25.40 1.95 -5.45
C ALA A 71 -24.65 1.91 -6.79
N ALA A 72 -23.31 1.81 -6.76
CA ALA A 72 -22.48 1.84 -7.95
C ALA A 72 -22.75 0.62 -8.87
N PRO A 73 -23.08 0.84 -10.15
CA PRO A 73 -23.19 -0.23 -11.13
C PRO A 73 -21.82 -0.88 -11.39
N ASP A 74 -21.84 -2.11 -11.92
CA ASP A 74 -20.60 -2.85 -12.17
C ASP A 74 -19.66 -2.15 -13.15
N ASP A 75 -20.17 -1.40 -14.13
CA ASP A 75 -19.37 -0.66 -15.12
C ASP A 75 -18.59 0.53 -14.55
N ALA A 76 -18.81 0.90 -13.29
CA ALA A 76 -17.97 1.83 -12.54
C ALA A 76 -16.64 1.21 -12.05
N TYR A 77 -16.45 -0.10 -12.25
CA TYR A 77 -15.30 -0.87 -11.78
C TYR A 77 -14.43 -1.34 -12.94
N ILE A 78 -13.14 -1.58 -12.69
CA ILE A 78 -12.22 -2.16 -13.70
C ILE A 78 -12.31 -3.68 -13.76
N TRP A 79 -12.75 -4.31 -12.66
CA TRP A 79 -12.95 -5.75 -12.55
C TRP A 79 -14.00 -6.05 -11.47
N VAL A 80 -14.83 -7.07 -11.72
CA VAL A 80 -15.88 -7.51 -10.80
C VAL A 80 -15.93 -9.04 -10.70
N SER A 81 -16.33 -9.54 -9.54
CA SER A 81 -16.67 -10.94 -9.30
C SER A 81 -17.94 -11.03 -8.44
N ASP A 82 -18.32 -12.24 -8.04
CA ASP A 82 -19.48 -12.48 -7.18
C ASP A 82 -19.41 -11.78 -5.82
N ARG A 83 -18.20 -11.58 -5.26
CA ARG A 83 -18.02 -11.06 -3.89
C ARG A 83 -17.14 -9.82 -3.80
N TRP A 84 -16.33 -9.56 -4.81
CA TRP A 84 -15.32 -8.50 -4.80
C TRP A 84 -15.40 -7.66 -6.08
N ARG A 85 -15.06 -6.38 -5.96
CA ARG A 85 -14.95 -5.44 -7.07
C ARG A 85 -13.69 -4.59 -6.90
N VAL A 86 -13.07 -4.20 -8.00
CA VAL A 86 -11.87 -3.34 -8.01
C VAL A 86 -12.16 -2.10 -8.81
N ARG A 87 -12.02 -0.93 -8.20
CA ARG A 87 -12.18 0.36 -8.87
C ARG A 87 -10.87 1.12 -8.95
N ALA A 88 -10.77 1.97 -9.95
CA ALA A 88 -9.78 3.03 -10.03
C ALA A 88 -10.38 4.35 -9.48
N LEU A 89 -9.57 5.41 -9.50
CA LEU A 89 -10.09 6.78 -9.41
C LEU A 89 -10.70 7.22 -10.75
N ASP A 90 -11.45 8.33 -10.75
CA ASP A 90 -12.14 8.81 -11.95
C ASP A 90 -11.20 9.42 -13.00
N ARG A 91 -9.95 9.70 -12.63
CA ARG A 91 -8.92 10.31 -13.48
C ARG A 91 -7.52 9.79 -13.11
N PRO A 92 -6.53 9.89 -14.01
CA PRO A 92 -5.14 9.53 -13.71
C PRO A 92 -4.59 10.28 -12.50
N THR A 93 -3.71 9.61 -11.76
CA THR A 93 -2.98 10.18 -10.61
C THR A 93 -1.49 10.26 -10.92
N GLY A 94 -0.69 10.78 -10.00
CA GLY A 94 0.76 10.83 -10.15
C GLY A 94 1.45 9.46 -10.09
N LEU A 95 0.75 8.43 -9.62
CA LEU A 95 1.22 7.06 -9.55
C LEU A 95 0.76 6.21 -10.75
N PRO A 96 1.53 5.17 -11.14
CA PRO A 96 1.18 4.23 -12.21
C PRO A 96 -0.22 3.63 -12.09
N ALA A 97 -0.67 3.37 -10.86
CA ALA A 97 -2.01 2.92 -10.54
C ALA A 97 -2.34 3.20 -9.06
N VAL A 98 -3.58 3.63 -8.82
CA VAL A 98 -4.20 3.71 -7.49
C VAL A 98 -5.53 2.98 -7.57
N LEU A 99 -5.61 1.84 -6.90
CA LEU A 99 -6.75 0.93 -6.97
C LEU A 99 -7.36 0.69 -5.61
N ILE A 100 -8.65 0.37 -5.62
CA ILE A 100 -9.43 0.17 -4.40
C ILE A 100 -10.22 -1.13 -4.55
N LEU A 101 -9.94 -2.08 -3.66
CA LEU A 101 -10.68 -3.33 -3.53
C LEU A 101 -11.86 -3.13 -2.59
N GLU A 102 -13.05 -3.47 -3.04
CA GLU A 102 -14.29 -3.36 -2.26
C GLU A 102 -15.02 -4.70 -2.24
N SER A 103 -15.66 -5.02 -1.12
CA SER A 103 -16.66 -6.09 -1.10
C SER A 103 -17.91 -5.68 -1.89
N ARG A 104 -18.68 -6.64 -2.41
CA ARG A 104 -20.03 -6.35 -2.91
C ARG A 104 -21.00 -6.07 -1.77
N SER A 105 -20.92 -6.91 -0.73
CA SER A 105 -21.73 -6.73 0.48
C SER A 105 -21.28 -5.49 1.26
N HIS A 106 -22.25 -4.77 1.83
CA HIS A 106 -21.99 -3.65 2.74
C HIS A 106 -21.49 -4.18 4.09
N LEU A 107 -20.17 -4.24 4.24
CA LEU A 107 -19.48 -4.73 5.44
C LEU A 107 -18.34 -3.78 5.75
N ASP A 108 -18.01 -3.54 7.02
CA ASP A 108 -16.69 -3.01 7.39
C ASP A 108 -15.70 -4.18 7.55
N LEU A 109 -14.41 -3.87 7.71
CA LEU A 109 -13.35 -4.87 7.85
C LEU A 109 -13.60 -5.84 9.01
N GLY A 110 -14.09 -5.32 10.15
CA GLY A 110 -14.38 -6.10 11.35
C GLY A 110 -15.64 -6.97 11.24
N ASP A 111 -16.49 -6.70 10.25
CA ASP A 111 -17.75 -7.43 10.03
C ASP A 111 -17.59 -8.60 9.05
N LEU A 112 -16.40 -8.77 8.47
CA LEU A 112 -16.16 -9.84 7.51
C LEU A 112 -16.32 -11.23 8.15
N PRO A 113 -17.18 -12.11 7.61
CA PRO A 113 -17.18 -13.51 8.00
C PRO A 113 -15.86 -14.17 7.58
N ASN A 114 -15.44 -15.23 8.29
CA ASN A 114 -14.15 -15.90 8.10
C ASN A 114 -13.81 -16.23 6.64
N MET A 115 -14.79 -16.65 5.84
CA MET A 115 -14.59 -16.92 4.41
C MET A 115 -14.20 -15.67 3.62
N LEU A 116 -14.89 -14.54 3.84
CA LEU A 116 -14.55 -13.28 3.18
C LEU A 116 -13.24 -12.70 3.72
N ALA A 117 -12.93 -12.88 5.01
CA ALA A 117 -11.64 -12.47 5.56
C ALA A 117 -10.47 -13.26 4.92
N ALA A 118 -10.64 -14.58 4.71
CA ALA A 118 -9.67 -15.40 4.00
C ALA A 118 -9.50 -14.96 2.54
N GLU A 119 -10.61 -14.69 1.86
CA GLU A 119 -10.59 -14.18 0.49
C GLU A 119 -9.97 -12.79 0.36
N LEU A 120 -10.18 -11.90 1.35
CA LEU A 120 -9.52 -10.60 1.38
C LEU A 120 -7.99 -10.76 1.36
N GLY A 121 -7.46 -11.70 2.13
CA GLY A 121 -6.03 -12.02 2.11
C GLY A 121 -5.55 -12.48 0.74
N VAL A 122 -6.30 -13.37 0.08
CA VAL A 122 -6.00 -13.84 -1.28
C VAL A 122 -6.07 -12.71 -2.30
N MET A 123 -7.13 -11.89 -2.25
CA MET A 123 -7.32 -10.75 -3.15
C MET A 123 -6.24 -9.69 -2.96
N THR A 124 -5.78 -9.48 -1.73
CA THR A 124 -4.67 -8.57 -1.44
C THR A 124 -3.39 -9.00 -2.14
N VAL A 125 -3.03 -10.28 -2.07
CA VAL A 125 -1.84 -10.81 -2.77
C VAL A 125 -2.01 -10.79 -4.29
N ARG A 126 -3.22 -11.09 -4.79
CA ARG A 126 -3.51 -11.05 -6.23
C ARG A 126 -3.36 -9.65 -6.80
N LEU A 127 -3.97 -8.65 -6.17
CA LEU A 127 -3.85 -7.26 -6.59
C LEU A 127 -2.42 -6.74 -6.47
N GLU A 128 -1.72 -7.06 -5.39
CA GLU A 128 -0.29 -6.72 -5.23
C GLU A 128 0.52 -7.22 -6.43
N ARG A 129 0.36 -8.49 -6.81
CA ARG A 129 1.09 -9.10 -7.93
C ARG A 129 0.71 -8.50 -9.27
N ALA A 130 -0.58 -8.29 -9.52
CA ALA A 130 -1.07 -7.69 -10.75
C ALA A 130 -0.50 -6.28 -10.95
N ILE A 131 -0.57 -5.45 -9.91
CA ILE A 131 -0.06 -4.07 -9.95
C ILE A 131 1.47 -4.06 -10.06
N ARG A 132 2.17 -4.93 -9.33
CA ARG A 132 3.64 -5.01 -9.41
C ARG A 132 4.15 -5.57 -10.74
N SER A 133 3.32 -6.28 -11.51
CA SER A 133 3.69 -6.71 -12.86
C SER A 133 3.61 -5.62 -13.92
N LEU A 134 3.06 -4.44 -13.59
CA LEU A 134 3.12 -3.28 -14.47
C LEU A 134 4.57 -2.80 -14.62
N ASP A 135 4.91 -2.32 -15.81
CA ASP A 135 6.23 -1.76 -16.05
C ASP A 135 6.46 -0.51 -15.17
N GLY A 136 7.69 -0.34 -14.72
CA GLY A 136 8.06 0.79 -13.86
C GLY A 136 7.44 0.76 -12.45
N VAL A 137 6.85 -0.34 -11.97
CA VAL A 137 6.38 -0.48 -10.58
C VAL A 137 7.36 -1.29 -9.74
N ALA A 138 7.88 -0.70 -8.65
CA ALA A 138 8.81 -1.39 -7.76
C ALA A 138 8.11 -2.12 -6.60
N ARG A 139 7.10 -1.49 -5.99
CA ARG A 139 6.39 -1.98 -4.80
C ARG A 139 4.93 -1.51 -4.84
N VAL A 140 4.07 -2.18 -4.10
CA VAL A 140 2.67 -1.78 -3.91
C VAL A 140 2.43 -1.56 -2.43
N HIS A 141 1.93 -0.39 -2.05
CA HIS A 141 1.52 -0.13 -0.67
C HIS A 141 0.04 -0.48 -0.53
N VAL A 142 -0.29 -1.26 0.51
CA VAL A 142 -1.66 -1.68 0.82
C VAL A 142 -2.11 -0.99 2.10
N ASN A 143 -3.21 -0.23 2.03
CA ASN A 143 -3.68 0.58 3.15
C ASN A 143 -5.17 0.40 3.40
N ARG A 144 -5.55 0.34 4.67
CA ARG A 144 -6.93 0.51 5.12
C ARG A 144 -7.02 1.83 5.90
N TRP A 145 -7.70 2.82 5.33
CA TRP A 145 -8.16 4.02 6.04
C TRP A 145 -9.69 3.95 6.19
N GLY A 146 -10.19 4.06 7.42
CA GLY A 146 -11.59 3.71 7.73
C GLY A 146 -12.56 4.82 7.98
N ASP A 147 -12.04 6.02 8.09
CA ASP A 147 -12.77 7.12 8.70
C ASP A 147 -13.66 7.83 7.67
N GLY A 148 -13.43 7.58 6.37
CA GLY A 148 -14.18 8.20 5.27
C GLY A 148 -15.43 7.45 4.83
N ALA A 149 -15.50 6.12 4.96
CA ALA A 149 -16.63 5.32 4.51
C ALA A 149 -16.82 4.04 5.34
N ALA A 150 -18.07 3.65 5.56
CA ALA A 150 -18.46 2.44 6.29
C ALA A 150 -18.26 1.16 5.46
N HIS A 151 -18.41 1.27 4.14
CA HIS A 151 -18.22 0.16 3.21
C HIS A 151 -16.74 -0.18 3.08
N LEU A 152 -16.40 -1.45 3.23
CA LEU A 152 -15.04 -1.97 3.15
C LEU A 152 -14.37 -1.58 1.84
N HIS A 153 -13.25 -0.88 1.97
CA HIS A 153 -12.40 -0.51 0.86
C HIS A 153 -10.93 -0.58 1.29
N VAL A 154 -10.09 -1.22 0.46
CA VAL A 154 -8.65 -1.38 0.70
C VAL A 154 -7.90 -0.77 -0.47
N TRP A 155 -7.00 0.15 -0.18
CA TRP A 155 -6.24 0.92 -1.15
C TRP A 155 -4.94 0.23 -1.53
N PHE A 156 -4.60 0.28 -2.81
CA PHE A 156 -3.36 -0.21 -3.40
C PHE A 156 -2.71 0.92 -4.19
N LEU A 157 -1.51 1.34 -3.76
CA LEU A 157 -0.77 2.43 -4.40
C LEU A 157 0.50 1.87 -5.05
N ALA A 158 0.62 2.03 -6.37
CA ALA A 158 1.76 1.56 -7.14
C ALA A 158 2.96 2.50 -6.98
N ARG A 159 3.99 2.08 -6.23
CA ARG A 159 5.21 2.87 -6.02
C ARG A 159 6.13 2.72 -7.24
N PRO A 160 6.48 3.81 -7.95
CA PRO A 160 7.33 3.75 -9.13
C PRO A 160 8.74 3.21 -8.85
N TYR A 161 9.33 2.54 -9.82
CA TYR A 161 10.73 2.15 -9.83
C TYR A 161 11.65 3.38 -9.88
N GLY A 162 12.86 3.27 -9.33
CA GLY A 162 13.89 4.31 -9.37
C GLY A 162 13.65 5.56 -8.48
N ARG A 163 12.41 5.85 -8.05
CA ARG A 163 12.09 7.02 -7.23
C ARG A 163 12.09 6.71 -5.73
N LEU A 164 13.27 6.69 -5.11
CA LEU A 164 13.42 6.31 -3.69
C LEU A 164 12.72 7.27 -2.71
N GLN A 165 12.51 8.53 -3.10
CA GLN A 165 11.78 9.51 -2.27
C GLN A 165 10.31 9.13 -2.05
N LEU A 166 9.74 8.30 -2.93
CA LEU A 166 8.36 7.82 -2.85
C LEU A 166 8.21 6.60 -1.92
N GLN A 167 9.22 6.28 -1.11
CA GLN A 167 9.18 5.15 -0.18
C GLN A 167 8.38 5.45 1.09
N GLY A 168 7.74 4.40 1.61
CA GLY A 168 7.13 4.42 2.93
C GLY A 168 5.91 5.32 3.03
N THR A 169 5.75 5.94 4.18
CA THR A 169 4.47 6.47 4.69
C THR A 169 3.89 7.61 3.86
N PHE A 170 4.72 8.39 3.16
CA PHE A 170 4.29 9.62 2.49
C PHE A 170 3.86 9.42 1.02
N LEU A 171 3.81 8.19 0.51
CA LEU A 171 3.45 7.91 -0.88
C LEU A 171 2.10 8.52 -1.29
N ALA A 172 1.08 8.46 -0.42
CA ALA A 172 -0.22 9.04 -0.70
C ALA A 172 -0.19 10.58 -0.81
N LEU A 173 0.65 11.25 0.01
CA LEU A 173 0.84 12.70 -0.10
C LEU A 173 1.60 13.08 -1.38
N TRP A 174 2.59 12.27 -1.76
CA TRP A 174 3.30 12.47 -3.01
C TRP A 174 2.40 12.28 -4.23
N ASP A 175 1.45 11.33 -4.22
CA ASP A 175 0.49 11.12 -5.31
C ASP A 175 -0.34 12.39 -5.60
N ASP A 176 -0.73 13.13 -4.56
CA ASP A 176 -1.45 14.41 -4.70
C ASP A 176 -0.58 15.55 -5.27
N ILE A 177 0.75 15.45 -5.15
CA ILE A 177 1.72 16.47 -5.58
C ILE A 177 2.23 16.20 -6.99
N LEU A 178 2.43 14.93 -7.33
CA LEU A 178 2.99 14.51 -8.61
C LEU A 178 2.03 14.84 -9.76
N PRO A 179 2.55 15.26 -10.92
CA PRO A 179 1.70 15.45 -12.09
C PRO A 179 1.09 14.11 -12.51
N PRO A 180 -0.18 14.09 -12.97
CA PRO A 180 -0.82 12.86 -13.40
C PRO A 180 -0.08 12.23 -14.58
N ILE A 181 -0.01 10.90 -14.60
CA ILE A 181 0.53 10.16 -15.74
C ILE A 181 -0.38 10.34 -16.99
N PRO A 182 0.12 10.08 -18.21
CA PRO A 182 -0.68 10.08 -19.42
C PRO A 182 -1.91 9.15 -19.32
N GLU A 183 -3.06 9.62 -19.80
CA GLU A 183 -4.33 8.91 -19.63
C GLU A 183 -4.38 7.57 -20.37
N ASP A 184 -3.76 7.49 -21.55
CA ASP A 184 -3.59 6.27 -22.34
C ASP A 184 -2.78 5.23 -21.57
N GLN A 185 -1.64 5.61 -21.00
CA GLN A 185 -0.81 4.74 -20.17
C GLN A 185 -1.57 4.28 -18.91
N TRP A 186 -2.32 5.20 -18.28
CA TRP A 186 -3.15 4.87 -17.12
C TRP A 186 -4.22 3.84 -17.48
N ARG A 187 -4.97 4.05 -18.57
CA ARG A 187 -6.00 3.11 -19.04
C ARG A 187 -5.41 1.74 -19.39
N GLU A 188 -4.24 1.72 -20.03
CA GLU A 188 -3.51 0.49 -20.30
C GLU A 188 -3.16 -0.27 -19.02
N ASN A 189 -2.61 0.42 -18.02
CA ASN A 189 -2.29 -0.18 -16.71
C ASN A 189 -3.54 -0.78 -16.04
N LEU A 190 -4.68 -0.06 -16.08
CA LEU A 190 -5.94 -0.57 -15.53
C LEU A 190 -6.42 -1.83 -16.26
N ALA A 191 -6.32 -1.86 -17.58
CA ALA A 191 -6.71 -3.01 -18.39
C ALA A 191 -5.82 -4.23 -18.12
N LEU A 192 -4.50 -4.04 -17.98
CA LEU A 192 -3.56 -5.11 -17.63
C LEU A 192 -3.88 -5.72 -16.26
N VAL A 193 -4.12 -4.88 -15.25
CA VAL A 193 -4.50 -5.37 -13.91
C VAL A 193 -5.83 -6.11 -13.96
N ALA A 194 -6.84 -5.57 -14.65
CA ALA A 194 -8.14 -6.21 -14.79
C ALA A 194 -8.05 -7.58 -15.49
N ALA A 195 -7.29 -7.66 -16.59
CA ALA A 195 -7.06 -8.89 -17.33
C ALA A 195 -6.32 -9.93 -16.48
N TRP A 196 -5.29 -9.52 -15.73
CA TRP A 196 -4.57 -10.41 -14.82
C TRP A 196 -5.49 -11.02 -13.76
N LEU A 197 -6.37 -10.20 -13.15
CA LEU A 197 -7.33 -10.70 -12.16
C LEU A 197 -8.32 -11.71 -12.76
N ALA A 198 -8.70 -11.53 -14.02
CA ALA A 198 -9.62 -12.41 -14.73
C ALA A 198 -9.09 -13.85 -14.88
N GLU A 199 -7.75 -14.06 -14.86
CA GLU A 199 -7.16 -15.40 -14.85
C GLU A 199 -7.55 -16.23 -13.62
N PHE A 200 -7.96 -15.56 -12.54
CA PHE A 200 -8.40 -16.18 -11.30
C PHE A 200 -9.93 -16.12 -11.10
N GLY A 201 -10.67 -15.77 -12.16
CA GLY A 201 -12.12 -15.61 -12.16
C GLY A 201 -12.58 -14.15 -12.17
N GLY A 202 -13.90 -13.95 -12.12
CA GLY A 202 -14.50 -12.64 -12.32
C GLY A 202 -14.47 -12.18 -13.78
N ARG A 203 -14.77 -10.90 -14.00
CA ARG A 203 -14.90 -10.29 -15.32
C ARG A 203 -14.13 -8.97 -15.37
N PRO A 204 -13.19 -8.80 -16.31
CA PRO A 204 -12.54 -7.52 -16.56
C PRO A 204 -13.53 -6.59 -17.27
N LEU A 205 -13.47 -5.32 -16.92
CA LEU A 205 -14.31 -4.24 -17.46
C LEU A 205 -13.48 -3.08 -18.02
N ALA A 206 -12.22 -2.93 -17.57
CA ALA A 206 -11.28 -2.05 -18.22
C ALA A 206 -10.77 -2.69 -19.52
N GLU A 207 -10.98 -2.00 -20.64
CA GLU A 207 -10.44 -2.39 -21.95
C GLU A 207 -9.13 -1.65 -22.23
N PRO A 208 -8.13 -2.32 -22.82
CA PRO A 208 -6.91 -1.63 -23.25
C PRO A 208 -7.27 -0.58 -24.31
N PRO A 209 -6.51 0.53 -24.40
CA PRO A 209 -6.72 1.50 -25.46
C PRO A 209 -6.62 0.79 -26.82
N ARG A 210 -7.60 1.04 -27.70
CA ARG A 210 -7.59 0.43 -29.03
C ARG A 210 -6.35 0.92 -29.76
N ILE A 211 -5.50 -0.01 -30.21
CA ILE A 211 -4.40 0.31 -31.12
C ILE A 211 -5.04 0.91 -32.37
N ASN A 212 -4.83 2.20 -32.60
CA ASN A 212 -5.28 2.84 -33.83
C ASN A 212 -4.30 2.47 -34.95
N TRP A 213 -4.47 1.26 -35.49
CA TRP A 213 -3.73 0.79 -36.67
C TRP A 213 -4.07 1.69 -37.86
N THR A 214 -3.31 2.76 -37.99
CA THR A 214 -3.31 3.59 -39.18
C THR A 214 -2.31 2.95 -40.11
N ALA A 215 -2.79 2.13 -41.05
CA ALA A 215 -1.91 1.66 -42.11
C ALA A 215 -1.55 2.87 -42.98
N PRO A 216 -0.26 3.13 -43.23
CA PRO A 216 0.13 4.20 -44.14
C PRO A 216 -0.50 3.93 -45.50
N THR A 217 -1.17 4.94 -46.06
CA THR A 217 -1.87 4.85 -47.35
C THR A 217 -0.92 4.58 -48.52
N SER A 218 0.39 4.83 -48.33
CA SER A 218 1.44 4.45 -49.26
C SER A 218 2.77 4.17 -48.54
N LEU A 219 3.67 3.43 -49.19
CA LEU A 219 5.03 3.21 -48.71
C LEU A 219 5.81 4.52 -48.55
N ALA A 220 5.52 5.53 -49.39
CA ALA A 220 6.14 6.85 -49.29
C ALA A 220 5.68 7.62 -48.03
N ASP A 221 4.44 7.41 -47.60
CA ASP A 221 3.92 7.98 -46.34
C ASP A 221 4.60 7.29 -45.14
N ALA A 222 4.80 5.97 -45.22
CA ALA A 222 5.52 5.20 -44.19
C ALA A 222 6.98 5.66 -44.05
N GLU A 223 7.67 5.91 -45.17
CA GLU A 223 9.05 6.40 -45.19
C GLU A 223 9.18 7.81 -44.61
N ARG A 224 8.21 8.70 -44.87
CA ARG A 224 8.17 10.05 -44.30
C ARG A 224 7.91 10.01 -42.79
N GLU A 225 6.93 9.21 -42.35
CA GLU A 225 6.61 9.07 -40.91
C GLU A 225 7.79 8.49 -40.11
N ALA A 226 8.53 7.53 -40.68
CA ALA A 226 9.73 6.97 -40.08
C ALA A 226 10.86 8.00 -39.93
N GLN A 227 10.96 8.97 -40.84
CA GLN A 227 11.97 10.04 -40.80
C GLN A 227 11.62 11.19 -39.83
N THR A 228 10.33 11.38 -39.50
CA THR A 228 9.87 12.39 -38.54
C THR A 228 9.80 11.92 -37.10
N ARG A 229 9.95 10.62 -36.83
CA ARG A 229 10.04 10.13 -35.45
C ARG A 229 11.34 10.66 -34.84
N PRO A 230 11.32 11.33 -33.68
CA PRO A 230 12.55 11.73 -33.01
C PRO A 230 13.37 10.46 -32.74
N ASP A 231 14.65 10.46 -33.11
CA ASP A 231 15.59 9.46 -32.63
C ASP A 231 15.60 9.55 -31.11
N ASP A 232 14.95 8.60 -30.43
CA ASP A 232 15.33 8.24 -29.06
C ASP A 232 16.73 7.62 -29.16
N ALA A 233 17.72 8.49 -29.28
CA ALA A 233 19.13 8.14 -29.30
C ALA A 233 19.49 7.57 -27.92
N LEU A 234 19.34 6.24 -27.79
CA LEU A 234 20.19 5.47 -26.91
C LEU A 234 21.62 5.66 -27.42
N GLU A 235 22.37 6.56 -26.78
CA GLU A 235 23.81 6.68 -27.03
C GLU A 235 24.45 5.28 -26.89
N PRO A 236 25.24 4.82 -27.88
CA PRO A 236 25.93 3.56 -27.76
C PRO A 236 26.98 3.69 -26.67
N ALA A 237 26.83 2.92 -25.59
CA ALA A 237 27.84 2.76 -24.56
C ALA A 237 29.14 2.30 -25.24
N ALA A 238 30.12 3.21 -25.31
CA ALA A 238 31.45 2.91 -25.80
C ALA A 238 32.06 1.82 -24.91
N ALA A 239 32.34 0.67 -25.51
CA ALA A 239 33.10 -0.40 -24.88
C ALA A 239 34.54 0.09 -24.66
N ALA A 240 34.84 0.52 -23.43
CA ALA A 240 36.20 0.61 -22.93
C ALA A 240 36.53 -0.70 -22.22
N VAL A 241 37.27 -1.56 -22.90
CA VAL A 241 37.97 -2.69 -22.29
C VAL A 241 39.36 -2.17 -21.93
N GLU A 242 39.57 -1.83 -20.66
CA GLU A 242 40.91 -1.73 -20.08
C GLU A 242 40.95 -2.64 -18.85
N ASN A 243 41.87 -3.61 -18.92
CA ASN A 243 42.26 -4.46 -17.82
C ASN A 243 42.93 -3.61 -16.74
N ASP A 244 42.53 -3.79 -15.48
CA ASP A 244 43.42 -3.50 -14.37
C ASP A 244 43.28 -4.59 -13.30
N ASP A 245 44.44 -5.11 -12.90
CA ASP A 245 44.62 -6.27 -12.03
C ASP A 245 44.03 -6.04 -10.64
N VAL A 246 43.03 -6.84 -10.26
CA VAL A 246 42.58 -6.95 -8.87
C VAL A 246 43.42 -8.00 -8.15
N ILE A 247 44.37 -7.52 -7.35
CA ILE A 247 45.07 -8.29 -6.32
C ILE A 247 44.04 -8.83 -5.34
N VAL A 248 43.83 -10.15 -5.37
CA VAL A 248 43.04 -10.89 -4.39
C VAL A 248 43.85 -10.98 -3.10
N SER A 249 43.37 -10.34 -2.04
CA SER A 249 43.82 -10.61 -0.67
C SER A 249 42.74 -11.41 0.05
N GLU A 250 42.93 -12.73 0.14
CA GLU A 250 42.18 -13.58 1.07
C GLU A 250 42.62 -13.28 2.52
N PRO A 251 41.71 -13.23 3.50
CA PRO A 251 42.09 -13.41 4.89
C PRO A 251 42.08 -14.91 5.23
N ALA A 252 43.23 -15.37 5.73
CA ALA A 252 43.49 -16.75 6.13
C ALA A 252 42.56 -17.24 7.25
N GLU A 253 42.08 -18.48 7.08
CA GLU A 253 41.46 -19.30 8.13
C GLU A 253 42.47 -19.68 9.21
N GLY A 254 42.02 -19.69 10.47
CA GLY A 254 42.80 -20.15 11.61
C GLY A 254 41.93 -20.30 12.87
N ASN A 255 41.39 -21.51 13.03
CA ASN A 255 40.61 -22.06 14.13
C ASN A 255 40.95 -21.56 15.56
N GLY A 256 39.90 -21.43 16.37
CA GLY A 256 39.99 -21.40 17.84
C GLY A 256 38.61 -21.44 18.50
N ASP A 257 38.30 -22.59 19.08
CA ASP A 257 37.07 -22.97 19.79
C ASP A 257 36.51 -21.95 20.82
N ALA A 258 35.18 -22.00 20.97
CA ALA A 258 34.43 -21.39 22.06
C ALA A 258 34.77 -22.03 23.43
N PRO A 259 34.44 -21.35 24.54
CA PRO A 259 33.33 -21.89 25.31
C PRO A 259 32.39 -20.82 25.90
N ASP A 260 31.10 -21.10 25.68
CA ASP A 260 30.02 -21.20 26.66
C ASP A 260 30.25 -20.64 28.09
N THR A 261 29.42 -19.67 28.49
CA THR A 261 29.08 -19.44 29.90
C THR A 261 27.61 -19.04 30.04
N ASP A 262 26.72 -20.03 30.07
CA ASP A 262 25.51 -19.96 30.88
C ASP A 262 25.85 -20.34 32.34
N GLY A 263 25.32 -19.59 33.33
CA GLY A 263 25.43 -19.92 34.76
C GLY A 263 24.80 -21.29 35.09
N PRO A 264 25.05 -21.91 36.26
CA PRO A 264 24.50 -21.44 37.53
C PRO A 264 25.35 -21.80 38.78
N GLY A 265 24.94 -21.36 39.98
CA GLY A 265 25.59 -21.76 41.23
C GLY A 265 24.73 -21.53 42.48
N LEU A 266 23.71 -22.36 42.68
CA LEU A 266 23.11 -22.61 43.99
C LEU A 266 23.92 -23.69 44.72
N GLY A 267 24.31 -23.44 45.97
CA GLY A 267 24.91 -24.44 46.86
C GLY A 267 24.87 -23.96 48.30
N ALA A 268 24.14 -24.71 49.14
CA ALA A 268 23.71 -24.34 50.48
C ALA A 268 24.52 -25.02 51.62
N HIS A 269 24.27 -24.54 52.85
CA HIS A 269 24.41 -25.19 54.18
C HIS A 269 25.80 -25.34 54.85
N HIS A 270 26.06 -24.65 55.98
CA HIS A 270 25.77 -25.03 57.39
C HIS A 270 26.68 -24.28 58.42
N GLY A 271 26.12 -23.82 59.55
CA GLY A 271 26.82 -23.64 60.84
C GLY A 271 26.77 -22.27 61.55
N GLN A 272 25.93 -22.12 62.59
CA GLN A 272 25.96 -21.08 63.66
C GLN A 272 27.14 -21.31 64.66
N PRO A 273 27.32 -20.60 65.81
CA PRO A 273 26.76 -19.34 66.36
C PRO A 273 27.82 -18.34 66.90
N SER A 274 27.40 -17.12 67.25
CA SER A 274 27.69 -16.38 68.51
C SER A 274 26.82 -15.12 68.57
#